data_AF-D5SZJ9-F1
#
_entry.id   AF-D5SZJ9-F1
#
_cell.length_a   1.000
_cell.length_b   1.000
_cell.length_c   1.000
_cell.angle_alpha   90.00
_cell.angle_beta   90.00
_cell.angle_gamma   90.00
#
_symmetry.space_group_name_H-M   'P 1'
#
loop_
_entity.id
_entity.type
_entity.pdbx_description
1 polymer ?
#
loop_
_entity_poly.entity_id
_entity_poly.type
_entity_poly.pdbx_seq_one_letter_code
_entity_poly.pdbx_strand_id
1 'polypeptide(L)' 'MADKNIFEKLFLEAEKTNLQVLMDIALNEKDPDKKELLMAIYTYAIGKKQKELLKNKEFVI' A
#
# COMPACT_ATOMS: atom_id res chain seq x y z
N MET A 1 6.56 -10.97 22.62
CA MET A 1 7.09 -10.67 21.27
C MET A 1 5.88 -10.27 20.46
N ALA A 2 5.70 -9.00 20.12
CA ALA A 2 4.59 -8.58 19.27
C ALA A 2 4.60 -9.45 18.00
N ASP A 3 3.45 -10.02 17.64
CA ASP A 3 3.30 -10.87 16.47
C ASP A 3 3.91 -10.20 15.24
N LYS A 4 5.16 -10.57 14.89
CA LYS A 4 5.82 -10.14 13.65
C LYS A 4 4.94 -10.37 12.42
N ASN A 5 3.97 -11.26 12.56
CA ASN A 5 3.04 -11.75 11.55
C ASN A 5 1.92 -10.76 11.17
N ILE A 6 1.47 -9.86 12.06
CA ILE A 6 0.30 -9.01 11.76
C ILE A 6 0.67 -7.92 10.74
N PHE A 7 1.80 -7.24 10.93
CA PHE A 7 2.25 -6.20 10.00
C PHE A 7 2.64 -6.78 8.63
N GLU A 8 3.30 -7.93 8.61
CA GLU A 8 3.65 -8.62 7.36
C GLU A 8 2.40 -9.02 6.56
N LYS A 9 1.37 -9.54 7.25
CA LYS A 9 0.07 -9.85 6.61
C LYS A 9 -0.61 -8.61 6.05
N LEU A 10 -0.66 -7.52 6.83
CA LEU A 10 -1.24 -6.25 6.40
C LEU A 10 -0.56 -5.73 5.12
N PHE A 11 0.78 -5.79 5.07
CA PHE A 11 1.53 -5.36 3.89
C PHE A 11 1.30 -6.28 2.68
N LEU A 12 1.23 -7.59 2.87
CA LEU A 12 0.91 -8.53 1.78
C LEU A 12 -0.51 -8.34 1.24
N GLU A 13 -1.47 -8.03 2.10
CA GLU A 13 -2.84 -7.71 1.69
C GLU A 13 -2.89 -6.40 0.92
N ALA A 14 -2.15 -5.39 1.37
CA ALA A 14 -2.03 -4.12 0.68
C ALA A 14 -1.44 -4.26 -0.72
N GLU A 15 -0.41 -5.08 -0.89
CA GLU A 15 0.22 -5.36 -2.20
C GLU A 15 -0.77 -6.00 -3.18
N LYS A 16 -1.70 -6.82 -2.68
CA LYS A 16 -2.75 -7.50 -3.47
C LYS A 16 -3.98 -6.63 -3.72
N THR A 17 -4.16 -5.56 -2.95
CA THR A 17 -5.34 -4.69 -3.07
C THR A 17 -5.20 -3.75 -4.26
N ASN A 18 -6.32 -3.39 -4.88
CA ASN A 18 -6.38 -2.37 -5.93
C ASN A 18 -5.97 -1.00 -5.34
N LEU A 19 -4.92 -0.39 -5.90
CA LEU A 19 -4.38 0.89 -5.43
C LEU A 19 -5.40 2.02 -5.50
N GLN A 20 -6.30 2.02 -6.49
CA GLN A 20 -7.35 3.03 -6.61
C GLN A 20 -8.31 2.94 -5.43
N VAL A 21 -8.73 1.72 -5.07
CA VAL A 21 -9.63 1.48 -3.93
C VAL A 21 -8.97 1.90 -2.63
N LEU A 22 -7.68 1.59 -2.42
CA LEU A 22 -6.95 2.04 -1.22
C LEU A 22 -6.90 3.57 -1.13
N MET A 23 -6.64 4.25 -2.24
CA MET A 23 -6.60 5.70 -2.30
C MET A 23 -7.97 6.31 -2.01
N ASP A 24 -9.04 5.76 -2.60
CA ASP A 24 -10.41 6.24 -2.40
C ASP A 24 -10.83 6.10 -0.94
N ILE A 25 -10.50 4.97 -0.29
CA ILE A 25 -10.75 4.76 1.15
C ILE A 25 -9.96 5.78 1.97
N ALA A 26 -8.67 5.97 1.70
CA ALA A 26 -7.82 6.91 2.44
C ALA A 26 -8.31 8.36 2.32
N LEU A 27 -8.76 8.77 1.13
CA LEU A 27 -9.25 10.13 0.91
C LEU A 27 -10.54 10.43 1.67
N ASN A 28 -11.44 9.44 1.77
CA ASN A 28 -12.75 9.56 2.42
C ASN A 28 -12.74 9.26 3.93
N GLU A 29 -11.63 8.76 4.49
CA GLU A 29 -11.48 8.53 5.94
C GLU A 29 -11.49 9.86 6.71
N LYS A 30 -12.28 9.89 7.79
CA LYS A 30 -12.50 11.07 8.64
C LYS A 30 -11.56 11.08 9.84
N ASP A 31 -11.18 9.91 10.32
CA ASP A 31 -10.24 9.75 11.42
C ASP A 31 -8.81 10.04 10.91
N PRO A 32 -8.11 11.05 11.46
CA PRO A 32 -6.81 11.47 10.95
C PRO A 32 -5.74 10.38 11.09
N ASP A 33 -5.76 9.60 12.18
CA ASP A 33 -4.76 8.56 12.44
C ASP A 33 -4.98 7.38 11.48
N LYS A 34 -6.24 7.00 11.25
CA LYS A 34 -6.57 5.97 10.26
C LYS A 34 -6.23 6.42 8.84
N LYS A 35 -6.50 7.68 8.52
CA LYS A 35 -6.16 8.25 7.22
C LYS A 35 -4.66 8.20 6.97
N GLU A 36 -3.86 8.59 7.96
CA GLU A 36 -2.40 8.51 7.88
C GLU A 36 -1.92 7.06 7.65
N LEU A 37 -2.48 6.11 8.41
CA LEU A 37 -2.15 4.69 8.25
C LEU A 37 -2.50 4.18 6.84
N LEU A 38 -3.69 4.50 6.32
CA LEU A 38 -4.12 4.08 4.98
C LEU A 38 -3.24 4.69 3.89
N MET A 39 -2.83 5.96 4.03
CA MET A 39 -1.89 6.61 3.12
C MET A 39 -0.50 5.95 3.15
N ALA A 40 -0.02 5.57 4.34
CA ALA A 40 1.23 4.84 4.48
C ALA A 40 1.17 3.46 3.80
N ILE A 41 0.07 2.74 3.98
CA ILE A 41 -0.19 1.44 3.33
C ILE A 41 -0.22 1.59 1.79
N TYR A 42 -0.94 2.60 1.28
CA TYR A 42 -0.98 2.91 -0.15
C TYR A 42 0.43 3.19 -0.71
N THR A 43 1.20 4.05 -0.01
CA THR A 43 2.56 4.43 -0.42
C THR A 43 3.51 3.24 -0.46
N TYR A 44 3.39 2.33 0.51
CA TYR A 44 4.14 1.08 0.51
C TYR A 44 3.79 0.21 -0.70
N ALA A 45 2.50 -0.01 -0.97
CA ALA A 45 2.03 -0.87 -2.05
C ALA A 45 2.40 -0.34 -3.44
N ILE A 46 2.25 0.97 -3.69
CA ILE A 46 2.66 1.57 -4.97
C ILE A 46 4.18 1.50 -5.16
N GLY A 47 4.96 1.77 -4.11
CA GLY A 47 6.42 1.68 -4.17
C GLY A 47 6.92 0.27 -4.50
N LYS A 48 6.23 -0.77 -4.02
CA LYS A 48 6.53 -2.17 -4.38
C LYS A 48 6.25 -2.46 -5.85
N LYS A 49 5.08 -2.08 -6.35
CA LYS A 49 4.71 -2.27 -7.77
C LYS A 49 5.65 -1.51 -8.70
N GLN A 50 6.03 -0.27 -8.35
CA GLN A 50 7.03 0.50 -9.10
C GLN A 50 8.40 -0.19 -9.13
N LYS A 51 8.85 -0.79 -8.02
CA LYS A 51 10.10 -1.58 -7.98
C LYS A 51 10.02 -2.84 -8.85
N GLU A 52 8.86 -3.46 -8.97
CA GLU A 52 8.65 -4.61 -9.86
C GLU A 52 8.70 -4.19 -11.33
N LEU A 53 8.02 -3.10 -11.68
CA LEU A 53 8.14 -2.48 -13.01
C LEU A 53 9.60 -2.17 -13.34
N LEU A 54 10.37 -1.66 -12.35
CA LEU A 54 11.81 -1.36 -12.48
C LEU A 54 12.63 -2.56 -12.91
N LYS A 55 12.29 -3.74 -12.40
CA LYS A 55 12.97 -4.99 -12.75
C LYS A 55 12.60 -5.49 -14.14
N ASN A 56 11.36 -5.27 -14.57
CA ASN A 56 10.86 -5.76 -15.85
C ASN A 56 11.32 -4.91 -17.05
N LYS A 57 11.94 -3.74 -16.82
CA LYS A 57 12.38 -2.78 -17.87
C LYS A 57 11.25 -2.33 -18.80
N GLU A 58 9.99 -2.56 -18.46
CA GLU A 58 8.80 -2.17 -19.23
C GLU A 58 8.43 -0.70 -19.01
N PHE A 59 9.44 0.19 -18.96
CA PHE A 59 9.19 1.62 -18.86
C PHE A 59 8.85 2.17 -20.24
N VAL A 60 7.56 2.41 -20.45
CA VAL A 60 7.11 3.42 -21.41
C VAL A 60 6.45 4.51 -20.57
N ILE A 61 7.12 5.67 -20.47
CA ILE A 61 6.60 6.89 -19.84
C ILE A 61 5.94 7.74 -20.93
#